data_AF-A0A2D7J1P0-F1
#
_entry.id   AF-A0A2D7J1P0-F1
#
_cell.length_a   1.000
_cell.length_b   1.000
_cell.length_c   1.000
_cell.angle_alpha   90.00
_cell.angle_beta   90.00
_cell.angle_gamma   90.00
#
_symmetry.space_group_name_H-M   'P 1'
#
loop_
_entity.id
_entity.type
_entity.pdbx_description
1 polymer ?
#
loop_
_entity_poly.entity_id
_entity_poly.type
_entity_poly.pdbx_seq_one_letter_code
_entity_poly.pdbx_strand_id
1 'polypeptide(L)'
;MFKRSTCQCCRLPTLLSSDGFEPCTVCGWDDTRLEDGLTPETAREHLLQNGPANQTAETALSNPARMELIAYAMSVLNGHEKLDSALLESLLLADEMAQDF
;
A
#
# COMPACT_ATOMS: atom_id res chain seq x y z
N MET A 1 9.76 -16.30 -4.92
CA MET A 1 9.55 -15.35 -3.81
C MET A 1 10.09 -14.01 -4.25
N PHE A 2 9.20 -13.10 -4.65
CA PHE A 2 9.58 -11.71 -4.90
C PHE A 2 10.03 -11.11 -3.56
N LYS A 3 11.21 -10.49 -3.50
CA LYS A 3 11.58 -9.73 -2.32
C LYS A 3 10.68 -8.48 -2.30
N ARG A 4 10.02 -8.23 -1.17
CA ARG A 4 9.33 -6.97 -0.95
C ARG A 4 10.20 -6.04 -0.12
N SER A 5 10.29 -4.78 -0.51
CA SER A 5 10.96 -3.73 0.24
C SER A 5 9.96 -2.85 0.98
N THR A 6 10.45 -2.21 2.04
CA THR A 6 9.64 -1.37 2.92
C THR A 6 9.35 -0.02 2.25
N CYS A 7 8.08 0.34 2.17
CA CYS A 7 7.67 1.66 1.70
C CYS A 7 8.12 2.76 2.69
N GLN A 8 8.68 3.85 2.18
CA GLN A 8 9.15 4.96 3.01
C GLN A 8 8.00 5.72 3.72
N CYS A 9 6.83 5.77 3.09
CA CYS A 9 5.60 6.40 3.61
C CYS A 9 4.91 5.53 4.68
N CYS A 10 4.43 4.34 4.31
CA CYS A 10 3.63 3.51 5.24
C CYS A 10 4.46 2.53 6.08
N ARG A 11 5.76 2.38 5.81
CA ARG A 11 6.66 1.44 6.52
C ARG A 11 6.25 -0.04 6.44
N LEU A 12 5.31 -0.38 5.56
CA LEU A 12 4.93 -1.77 5.27
C LEU A 12 5.80 -2.33 4.12
N PRO A 13 6.12 -3.64 4.13
CA PRO A 13 6.88 -4.32 3.07
C PRO A 13 5.98 -4.59 1.84
N THR A 14 5.64 -3.54 1.10
CA THR A 14 4.63 -3.57 0.02
C THR A 14 5.22 -3.31 -1.37
N LEU A 15 6.45 -2.81 -1.47
CA LEU A 15 7.10 -2.53 -2.75
C LEU A 15 7.71 -3.82 -3.31
N LEU A 16 7.48 -4.16 -4.58
CA LEU A 16 8.18 -5.29 -5.22
C LEU A 16 9.60 -4.82 -5.57
N SER A 17 10.62 -5.40 -4.92
CA SER A 17 12.00 -5.05 -5.20
C SER A 17 12.48 -5.73 -6.48
N SER A 18 12.17 -5.16 -7.63
CA SER A 18 12.72 -5.64 -8.91
C SER A 18 12.98 -4.45 -9.84
N ASP A 19 14.03 -3.67 -9.53
CA ASP A 19 14.69 -2.74 -10.47
C ASP A 19 13.80 -1.70 -11.20
N GLY A 20 12.61 -1.41 -10.69
CA GLY A 20 11.61 -0.53 -11.30
C GLY A 20 10.93 0.39 -10.28
N PHE A 21 10.54 1.58 -10.76
CA PHE A 21 9.83 2.61 -10.00
C PHE A 21 8.37 2.21 -9.82
N GLU A 22 8.08 1.36 -8.83
CA GLU A 22 6.69 0.96 -8.55
C GLU A 22 6.12 1.74 -7.37
N PRO A 23 4.91 2.32 -7.51
CA PRO A 23 4.23 2.96 -6.39
C PRO A 23 3.84 1.91 -5.35
N CYS A 24 3.82 2.31 -4.08
CA CYS A 24 3.37 1.45 -3.00
C CYS A 24 1.93 0.95 -3.24
N THR A 25 1.71 -0.37 -3.25
CA THR A 25 0.40 -1.00 -3.48
C THR A 25 -0.68 -0.51 -2.52
N VAL A 26 -0.27 -0.20 -1.27
CA VAL A 26 -1.15 0.29 -0.21
C VAL A 26 -1.38 1.78 -0.32
N CYS A 27 -0.33 2.60 -0.23
CA CYS A 27 -0.49 4.05 -0.06
C CYS A 27 -0.24 4.87 -1.33
N GLY A 28 0.16 4.24 -2.43
CA GLY A 28 0.43 4.91 -3.70
C GLY A 28 1.68 5.77 -3.73
N TRP A 29 2.47 5.77 -2.66
CA TRP A 29 3.70 6.53 -2.56
C TRP A 29 4.70 6.11 -3.65
N ASP A 30 5.21 7.11 -4.37
CA ASP A 30 6.21 6.98 -5.44
C ASP A 30 7.34 7.99 -5.17
N ASP A 31 8.57 7.47 -5.07
CA ASP A 31 9.78 8.26 -4.78
C ASP A 31 10.17 9.21 -5.94
N THR A 32 9.51 9.13 -7.10
CA THR A 32 9.74 10.06 -8.23
C THR A 32 8.98 11.38 -8.10
N ARG A 33 7.94 11.46 -7.25
CA ARG A 33 7.12 12.67 -7.05
C ARG A 33 7.74 13.70 -6.09
N LEU A 34 9.04 13.60 -5.83
CA LEU A 34 9.79 14.52 -4.97
C LEU A 34 9.79 15.98 -5.49
N GLU A 35 9.39 16.25 -6.74
CA GLU A 35 9.30 17.60 -7.29
C GLU A 35 8.26 18.50 -6.61
N ASP A 36 7.25 17.94 -5.93
CA ASP A 36 6.17 18.72 -5.29
C ASP A 36 6.40 19.04 -3.79
N GLY A 37 7.58 18.76 -3.24
CA GLY A 37 7.85 18.97 -1.81
C GLY A 37 7.02 18.06 -0.88
N LEU A 38 6.36 17.03 -1.43
CA LEU A 38 5.75 15.97 -0.65
C LEU A 38 6.86 15.16 0.02
N THR A 39 6.86 15.17 1.35
CA THR A 39 7.70 14.27 2.14
C THR A 39 6.96 12.95 2.39
N PRO A 40 7.69 11.84 2.65
CA PRO A 40 7.06 10.59 3.08
C PRO A 40 6.20 10.75 4.34
N GLU A 41 6.55 11.71 5.21
CA GLU A 41 5.84 12.03 6.44
C GLU A 41 4.50 12.69 6.15
N THR A 42 4.48 13.74 5.31
CA THR A 42 3.24 14.39 4.87
C THR A 42 2.32 13.43 4.12
N ALA A 43 2.88 12.57 3.25
CA ALA A 43 2.10 11.54 2.58
C ALA A 43 1.49 10.53 3.55
N ARG A 44 2.20 10.18 4.62
CA ARG A 44 1.69 9.29 5.67
C ARG A 44 0.55 9.95 6.45
N GLU A 45 0.66 11.24 6.78
CA GLU A 45 -0.43 11.98 7.43
C GLU A 45 -1.67 12.01 6.55
N HIS A 46 -1.50 12.29 5.25
CA HIS A 46 -2.59 12.25 4.28
C HIS A 46 -3.22 10.86 4.17
N LEU A 47 -2.42 9.79 4.15
CA LEU A 47 -2.89 8.41 4.16
C LEU A 47 -3.73 8.09 5.40
N LEU A 48 -3.27 8.50 6.57
CA LEU A 48 -3.98 8.26 7.82
C LEU A 48 -5.30 9.04 7.91
N GLN A 49 -5.35 10.24 7.33
CA GLN A 49 -6.55 11.10 7.36
C GLN A 49 -7.56 10.79 6.27
N ASN A 50 -7.09 10.50 5.05
CA ASN A 50 -7.94 10.41 3.85
C ASN A 50 -7.98 9.01 3.26
N GLY A 51 -7.18 8.07 3.78
CA GLY A 51 -6.96 6.78 3.15
C GLY A 51 -6.01 6.89 1.96
N PRO A 52 -5.77 5.78 1.26
CA PRO A 52 -4.78 5.73 0.19
C PRO A 52 -5.25 6.44 -1.08
N ALA A 53 -4.36 7.25 -1.67
CA ALA A 53 -4.66 8.13 -2.80
C ALA A 53 -5.09 7.41 -4.09
N ASN A 54 -4.81 6.12 -4.20
CA ASN A 54 -5.01 5.32 -5.42
C ASN A 54 -6.39 4.65 -5.45
N GLN A 55 -7.26 4.93 -4.49
CA GLN A 55 -8.64 4.49 -4.53
C GLN A 55 -9.47 5.56 -5.24
N THR A 56 -9.72 5.39 -6.53
CA THR A 56 -11.02 5.82 -7.01
C THR A 56 -12.05 4.92 -6.32
N ALA A 57 -13.17 5.49 -5.86
CA ALA A 57 -14.22 4.74 -5.18
C ALA A 57 -14.70 3.53 -6.01
N GLU A 58 -14.56 3.62 -7.33
CA GLU A 58 -14.90 2.58 -8.31
C GLU A 58 -13.96 1.37 -8.27
N THR A 59 -12.66 1.55 -8.06
CA THR A 59 -11.68 0.44 -7.99
C THR A 59 -11.74 -0.30 -6.66
N ALA A 60 -12.07 0.40 -5.56
CA ALA A 60 -12.28 -0.24 -4.27
C ALA A 60 -13.56 -1.12 -4.25
N LEU A 61 -14.65 -0.64 -4.86
CA LEU A 61 -15.90 -1.40 -4.93
C LEU A 61 -15.83 -2.64 -5.83
N SER A 62 -14.91 -2.66 -6.80
CA SER A 62 -14.77 -3.75 -7.78
C SER A 62 -13.77 -4.84 -7.39
N ASN A 63 -12.90 -4.60 -6.41
CA ASN A 63 -11.89 -5.57 -5.99
C ASN A 63 -11.93 -5.82 -4.45
N PRO A 64 -12.57 -6.92 -3.99
CA PRO A 64 -12.67 -7.23 -2.57
C PRO A 64 -11.32 -7.54 -1.93
N ALA A 65 -10.38 -8.15 -2.66
CA ALA A 65 -9.04 -8.43 -2.17
C ALA A 65 -8.27 -7.12 -1.89
N ARG A 66 -8.46 -6.11 -2.75
CA ARG A 66 -7.91 -4.77 -2.55
C ARG A 66 -8.46 -4.11 -1.29
N MET A 67 -9.77 -4.18 -1.07
CA MET A 67 -10.37 -3.63 0.16
C MET A 67 -9.83 -4.30 1.41
N GLU A 68 -9.68 -5.62 1.42
CA GLU A 68 -9.16 -6.37 2.56
C GLU A 68 -7.70 -6.02 2.85
N LEU A 69 -6.85 -5.95 1.82
CA LEU A 69 -5.47 -5.50 1.93
C LEU A 69 -5.38 -4.10 2.55
N ILE A 70 -6.18 -3.15 2.06
CA ILE A 70 -6.15 -1.78 2.60
C ILE A 70 -6.69 -1.73 4.02
N ALA A 71 -7.79 -2.42 4.33
CA ALA A 71 -8.36 -2.44 5.67
C ALA A 71 -7.33 -2.96 6.69
N TYR A 72 -6.67 -4.07 6.36
CA TYR A 72 -5.59 -4.62 7.17
C TYR A 72 -4.42 -3.63 7.33
N ALA A 73 -3.93 -3.07 6.22
CA ALA A 73 -2.83 -2.12 6.26
C ALA A 73 -3.15 -0.88 7.11
N MET A 74 -4.37 -0.33 7.00
CA MET A 74 -4.82 0.80 7.80
C MET A 74 -4.95 0.44 9.28
N SER A 75 -5.40 -0.77 9.60
CA SER A 75 -5.49 -1.27 10.97
C SER A 75 -4.11 -1.36 11.63
N VAL A 76 -3.11 -1.89 10.90
CA VAL A 76 -1.71 -1.91 11.35
C VAL A 76 -1.15 -0.49 11.52
N LEU A 77 -1.40 0.40 10.55
CA LEU A 77 -0.91 1.78 10.59
C LEU A 77 -1.48 2.61 11.75
N ASN A 78 -2.74 2.35 12.12
CA ASN A 78 -3.40 2.97 13.27
C ASN A 78 -3.06 2.27 14.61
N GLY A 79 -2.27 1.19 14.58
CA GLY A 79 -1.87 0.45 15.77
C GLY A 79 -2.98 -0.42 16.39
N HIS A 80 -4.06 -0.67 15.66
CA HIS A 80 -5.12 -1.58 16.09
C HIS A 80 -4.68 -3.04 15.98
N GLU A 81 -3.82 -3.34 15.00
CA GLU A 81 -3.22 -4.65 14.78
C GLU A 81 -1.69 -4.57 14.75
N LYS A 82 -1.04 -5.67 15.13
CA LYS A 82 0.40 -5.84 14.91
C LYS A 82 0.62 -6.33 13.49
N LEU A 83 1.72 -5.90 12.87
CA LEU A 83 2.12 -6.39 11.57
C LEU A 83 2.39 -7.90 11.62
N ASP A 84 1.58 -8.66 10.89
CA ASP A 84 1.76 -10.06 10.54
C ASP A 84 2.22 -10.12 9.09
N SER A 85 3.50 -10.47 8.91
CA SER A 85 4.12 -10.48 7.59
C SER A 85 3.53 -11.55 6.66
N ALA A 86 3.08 -12.69 7.20
CA ALA A 86 2.52 -13.77 6.40
C ALA A 86 1.11 -13.41 5.89
N LEU A 87 0.29 -12.82 6.77
CA LEU A 87 -1.03 -12.30 6.38
C LEU A 87 -0.88 -11.19 5.34
N LEU A 88 0.03 -10.22 5.57
CA LEU A 88 0.27 -9.15 4.61
C LEU A 88 0.68 -9.69 3.23
N GLU A 89 1.59 -10.66 3.18
CA GLU A 89 2.02 -11.29 1.92
C GLU A 89 0.86 -11.99 1.21
N SER A 90 0.00 -12.69 1.95
CA SER A 90 -1.18 -13.35 1.38
C SER A 90 -2.19 -12.36 0.78
N LEU A 91 -2.43 -11.24 1.46
CA LEU A 91 -3.34 -10.20 0.99
C LEU A 91 -2.79 -9.47 -0.24
N LEU A 92 -1.48 -9.22 -0.28
CA LEU A 92 -0.82 -8.64 -1.45
C LEU A 92 -0.91 -9.57 -2.66
N LEU A 93 -0.71 -10.86 -2.48
CA LEU A 93 -0.87 -11.84 -3.56
C LEU A 93 -2.31 -11.91 -4.07
N ALA A 94 -3.29 -11.85 -3.15
CA ALA A 94 -4.71 -11.84 -3.52
C ALA A 94 -5.10 -10.59 -4.31
N ASP A 95 -4.59 -9.41 -3.94
CA ASP A 95 -4.79 -8.15 -4.69
C ASP A 95 -4.17 -8.23 -6.09
N GLU A 96 -2.94 -8.72 -6.21
CA GLU A 96 -2.24 -8.93 -7.49
C GLU A 96 -3.05 -9.87 -8.40
N MET A 97 -3.46 -11.02 -7.89
CA MET A 97 -4.27 -11.98 -8.64
C MET A 97 -5.61 -11.40 -9.09
N ALA A 98 -6.21 -10.50 -8.30
CA ALA A 98 -7.49 -9.88 -8.64
C ALA A 98 -7.37 -8.73 -9.66
N GLN A 99 -6.15 -8.23 -9.91
CA GLN A 99 -5.87 -7.20 -10.92
C GLN A 99 -5.64 -7.79 -12.33
N ASP A 100 -5.32 -9.08 -12.43
CA ASP A 100 -5.05 -9.79 -13.69
C ASP A 100 -6.32 -10.29 -14.43
N PHE A 101 -7.53 -10.01 -13.91
CA PHE A 101 -8.83 -10.44 -14.49
C PHE A 101 -9.76 -9.25 -14.75
#